data_AF-A0A837I4Z1-F1
#
_entry.id   AF-A0A837I4Z1-F1
#
_cell.length_a   1.000
_cell.length_b   1.000
_cell.length_c   1.000
_cell.angle_alpha   90.00
_cell.angle_beta   90.00
_cell.angle_gamma   90.00
#
_symmetry.space_group_name_H-M   'P 1'
#
loop_
_entity.id
_entity.type
_entity.pdbx_description
1 polymer ?
#
loop_
_entity_poly.entity_id
_entity_poly.type
_entity_poly.pdbx_seq_one_letter_code
_entity_poly.pdbx_strand_id
1 'polypeptide(L)'
;MKIEEYLNDLKKEYEKTEATLHLKAFGWDELSRQIDPTQARRRVSFRNLGIVFAVLVIFLMGTYRISLAALPGEILYPVKLLSEEIIQKTSGSNQVIIDHRASEIIELSEKQKIDDQNLEEVVTEYRANVEQARQNLKVTGKSNEDLQNNLDEHHSEFERIGRDHPEIEDKIKEARDASDREDDETDD
;
A
#
# COMPACT_ATOMS: atom_id res chain seq x y z
N MET A 1 32.21 55.75 47.09
CA MET A 1 30.97 55.47 46.35
C MET A 1 30.90 53.96 46.14
N LYS A 2 29.85 53.29 46.60
CA LYS A 2 29.77 51.82 46.55
C LYS A 2 29.55 51.41 45.10
N ILE A 3 30.28 50.41 44.63
CA ILE A 3 30.22 49.91 43.24
C ILE A 3 28.77 49.62 42.80
N GLU A 4 27.94 49.18 43.74
CA GLU A 4 26.51 48.92 43.54
C GLU A 4 25.69 50.18 43.19
N GLU A 5 25.98 51.33 43.79
CA GLU A 5 25.31 52.60 43.44
C GLU A 5 25.71 53.06 42.05
N TYR A 6 26.99 52.96 41.71
CA TYR A 6 27.50 53.32 40.38
C TYR A 6 26.90 52.44 39.28
N LEU A 7 26.77 51.13 39.51
CA LEU A 7 26.12 50.21 38.59
C LEU A 7 24.63 50.48 38.43
N ASN A 8 23.94 50.85 39.51
CA ASN A 8 22.52 51.20 39.45
C ASN A 8 22.28 52.51 38.69
N ASP A 9 23.13 53.51 38.85
CA ASP A 9 23.04 54.76 38.10
C ASP A 9 23.32 54.53 36.61
N LEU A 10 24.35 53.77 36.27
CA LEU A 10 24.64 53.35 34.89
C LEU A 10 23.47 52.61 34.24
N LYS A 11 22.84 51.69 34.97
CA LYS A 11 21.67 50.95 34.47
C LYS A 11 20.49 51.87 34.19
N LYS A 12 20.20 52.81 35.10
CA LYS A 12 19.15 53.82 34.91
C LYS A 12 19.42 54.75 33.75
N GLU A 13 20.69 55.07 33.49
CA GLU A 13 21.10 55.93 32.37
C GLU A 13 21.02 55.18 31.03
N TYR A 14 21.39 53.90 31.01
CA TYR A 14 21.26 53.02 29.85
C TYR A 14 19.80 52.72 29.50
N GLU A 15 18.92 52.52 30.48
CA GLU A 15 17.48 52.33 30.26
C GLU A 15 16.78 53.58 29.71
N LYS A 16 17.34 54.77 29.94
CA LYS A 16 16.82 56.05 29.42
C LYS A 16 17.33 56.38 28.01
N THR A 17 18.35 55.69 27.53
CA THR A 17 18.87 55.93 26.18
C THR A 17 18.00 55.16 25.20
N GLU A 18 17.13 55.88 24.48
CA GLU A 18 16.36 55.27 23.40
C GLU A 18 17.32 54.70 22.35
N ALA A 19 17.10 53.44 21.97
CA ALA A 19 17.85 52.82 20.88
C ALA A 19 17.78 53.72 19.65
N THR A 20 18.94 54.04 19.08
CA THR A 20 19.02 54.91 17.90
C THR A 20 18.09 54.37 16.81
N LEU A 21 17.46 55.26 16.05
CA LEU A 21 16.41 54.90 15.09
C LEU A 21 16.83 53.77 14.14
N HIS A 22 18.12 53.74 13.77
CA HIS A 22 18.74 52.69 12.98
C HIS A 22 18.76 51.32 13.68
N LEU A 23 19.08 51.26 14.97
CA LEU A 23 19.10 50.00 15.74
C LEU A 23 17.67 49.46 15.91
N LYS A 24 16.70 50.35 16.11
CA LYS A 24 15.29 49.98 16.29
C LYS A 24 14.65 49.47 14.98
N ALA A 25 15.08 50.01 13.83
CA ALA A 25 14.56 49.63 12.52
C ALA A 25 15.30 48.45 11.86
N PHE A 26 16.63 48.38 12.01
CA PHE A 26 17.47 47.44 11.25
C PHE A 26 18.41 46.59 12.12
N GLY A 27 18.46 46.82 13.44
CA GLY A 27 19.41 46.14 14.33
C GLY A 27 19.26 44.62 14.31
N TRP A 28 18.03 44.12 14.26
CA TRP A 28 17.76 42.67 14.17
C TRP A 28 18.09 42.07 12.79
N ASP A 29 17.85 42.80 11.70
CA ASP A 29 18.22 42.36 10.33
C ASP A 29 19.74 42.27 10.19
N GLU A 30 20.46 43.26 10.73
CA GLU A 30 21.91 43.33 10.67
C GLU A 30 22.60 42.28 11.57
N LEU A 31 22.08 42.05 12.78
CA LEU A 31 22.49 40.93 13.63
C LEU A 31 22.22 39.58 12.97
N SER A 32 21.06 39.41 12.31
CA SER A 32 20.73 38.16 11.63
C SER A 32 21.67 37.86 10.46
N ARG A 33 22.12 38.89 9.73
CA ARG A 33 23.09 38.76 8.62
C ARG A 33 24.51 38.46 9.10
N GLN A 34 24.89 38.97 10.27
CA GLN A 34 26.23 38.72 10.83
C GLN A 34 26.34 37.34 11.50
N ILE A 35 25.24 36.79 12.02
CA ILE A 35 25.22 35.46 12.68
C ILE A 35 25.18 34.32 11.64
N ASP A 36 24.70 34.56 10.42
CA ASP A 36 24.52 33.50 9.42
C ASP A 36 25.37 33.72 8.15
N PRO A 37 26.66 33.32 8.15
CA PRO A 37 27.53 33.45 6.97
C PRO A 37 27.16 32.48 5.84
N THR A 38 26.10 31.68 5.97
CA THR A 38 25.74 30.64 4.98
C THR A 38 24.58 31.01 4.04
N GLN A 39 23.98 32.19 4.18
CA GLN A 39 22.95 32.67 3.25
C GLN A 39 23.50 33.24 1.92
N ALA A 40 24.59 32.67 1.41
CA ALA A 40 24.89 32.67 -0.02
C ALA A 40 23.89 31.76 -0.78
N ARG A 41 22.62 32.15 -0.77
CA ARG A 41 21.64 32.04 -1.85
C ARG A 41 21.68 30.77 -2.71
N ARG A 42 21.61 29.57 -2.13
CA ARG A 42 20.96 28.45 -2.81
C ARG A 42 19.45 28.59 -2.64
N ARG A 43 18.82 29.43 -3.47
CA ARG A 43 17.38 29.29 -3.73
C ARG A 43 17.19 27.94 -4.42
N VAL A 44 17.00 26.88 -3.65
CA VAL A 44 16.49 25.62 -4.19
C VAL A 44 15.10 25.97 -4.69
N SER A 45 14.93 26.07 -6.01
CA SER A 45 13.66 26.44 -6.60
C SER A 45 12.67 25.32 -6.28
N PHE A 46 11.73 25.58 -5.35
CA PHE A 46 10.65 24.64 -4.99
C PHE A 46 9.80 24.22 -6.19
N ARG A 47 9.91 24.93 -7.32
CA ARG A 47 9.31 24.56 -8.62
C ARG A 47 9.77 23.17 -9.10
N ASN A 48 11.01 22.77 -8.81
CA ASN A 48 11.53 21.46 -9.21
C ASN A 48 11.24 20.36 -8.17
N LEU A 49 10.98 20.72 -6.91
CA LEU A 49 10.60 19.76 -5.87
C LEU A 49 9.21 19.18 -6.11
N GLY A 50 8.25 19.99 -6.57
CA GLY A 50 6.92 19.50 -6.97
C GLY A 50 6.97 18.54 -8.16
N ILE A 51 7.85 18.79 -9.13
CA ILE A 51 8.04 17.90 -10.29
C ILE A 51 8.73 16.60 -9.86
N VAL A 52 9.78 16.67 -9.03
CA VAL A 52 10.45 15.48 -8.50
C VAL A 52 9.49 14.64 -7.67
N PHE A 53 8.67 15.28 -6.82
CA PHE A 53 7.65 14.59 -6.05
C PHE A 53 6.55 13.98 -6.94
N ALA A 54 6.09 14.70 -7.96
CA ALA A 54 5.11 14.18 -8.91
C ALA A 54 5.66 13.00 -9.73
N VAL A 55 6.90 13.09 -10.21
CA VAL A 55 7.58 11.97 -10.89
C VAL A 55 7.72 10.78 -9.95
N LEU A 56 8.06 11.01 -8.68
CA LEU A 56 8.19 9.96 -7.68
C LEU A 56 6.83 9.32 -7.35
N VAL A 57 5.75 10.11 -7.26
CA VAL A 57 4.38 9.61 -7.07
C VAL A 57 3.90 8.83 -8.30
N ILE A 58 4.16 9.32 -9.51
CA ILE A 58 3.83 8.59 -10.76
C ILE A 58 4.64 7.30 -10.84
N PHE A 59 5.92 7.33 -10.46
CA PHE A 59 6.76 6.14 -10.44
C PHE A 59 6.24 5.12 -9.43
N LEU A 60 5.89 5.56 -8.21
CA LEU A 60 5.31 4.71 -7.18
C LEU A 60 3.93 4.16 -7.57
N MET A 61 3.06 4.99 -8.18
CA MET A 61 1.77 4.52 -8.71
C MET A 61 1.92 3.56 -9.88
N GLY A 62 2.89 3.79 -10.76
CA GLY A 62 3.21 2.90 -11.87
C GLY A 62 3.68 1.54 -11.38
N THR A 63 4.58 1.51 -10.39
CA THR A 63 5.02 0.27 -9.77
C THR A 63 3.93 -0.44 -8.96
N TYR A 64 2.97 0.30 -8.39
CA TYR A 64 1.86 -0.30 -7.64
C TYR A 64 0.99 -1.22 -8.49
N ARG A 65 0.66 -0.82 -9.73
CA ARG A 65 -0.08 -1.69 -10.65
C ARG A 65 0.72 -2.91 -11.09
N ILE A 66 2.03 -2.74 -11.28
CA ILE A 66 2.92 -3.84 -11.64
C ILE A 66 3.06 -4.82 -10.47
N SER A 67 3.08 -4.36 -9.22
CA SER A 67 3.09 -5.25 -8.06
C SER A 67 1.79 -6.01 -7.87
N LEU A 68 0.63 -5.42 -8.20
CA LEU A 68 -0.65 -6.12 -8.11
C LEU A 68 -0.80 -7.24 -9.15
N ALA A 69 -0.15 -7.10 -10.31
CA ALA A 69 -0.09 -8.14 -11.35
C ALA A 69 1.05 -9.14 -11.13
N ALA A 70 1.81 -9.03 -10.03
CA ALA A 70 2.92 -9.94 -9.79
C ALA A 70 2.40 -11.35 -9.52
N LEU A 71 3.05 -12.32 -10.16
CA LEU A 71 2.80 -13.75 -9.95
C LEU A 71 3.75 -14.34 -8.90
N PRO A 72 3.42 -15.49 -8.29
CA PRO A 72 4.34 -16.19 -7.40
C PRO A 72 5.70 -16.41 -8.06
N GLY A 73 6.77 -16.20 -7.29
CA GLY A 73 8.16 -16.24 -7.79
C GLY A 73 8.68 -14.93 -8.37
N GLU A 74 7.84 -13.91 -8.58
CA GLU A 74 8.28 -12.60 -9.06
C GLU A 74 8.73 -11.67 -7.93
N ILE A 75 9.68 -10.76 -8.24
CA ILE A 75 10.33 -9.89 -7.25
C ILE A 75 9.33 -9.03 -6.45
N LEU A 76 8.21 -8.66 -7.08
CA LEU A 76 7.19 -7.80 -6.47
C LEU A 76 6.05 -8.59 -5.80
N TYR A 77 6.05 -9.92 -5.87
CA TYR A 77 5.01 -10.75 -5.24
C TYR A 77 4.90 -10.53 -3.72
N PRO A 78 6.00 -10.40 -2.94
CA PRO A 78 5.89 -10.10 -1.51
C PRO A 78 5.20 -8.76 -1.23
N VAL A 79 5.35 -7.78 -2.13
CA VAL A 79 4.69 -6.48 -2.00
C VAL A 79 3.19 -6.61 -2.26
N LYS A 80 2.79 -7.46 -3.20
CA LYS A 80 1.38 -7.81 -3.45
C LYS A 80 0.73 -8.37 -2.19
N LEU A 81 1.32 -9.42 -1.60
CA LEU A 81 0.84 -10.06 -0.38
C LEU A 81 0.63 -9.06 0.76
N LEU A 82 1.61 -8.18 0.99
CA LEU A 82 1.51 -7.13 2.01
C LEU A 82 0.38 -6.15 1.73
N SER A 83 0.19 -5.77 0.46
CA SER A 83 -0.89 -4.85 0.08
C SER A 83 -2.27 -5.48 0.26
N GLU A 84 -2.40 -6.77 -0.05
CA GLU A 84 -3.61 -7.57 0.15
C GLU A 84 -3.95 -7.72 1.63
N GLU A 85 -2.95 -7.98 2.48
CA GLU A 85 -3.13 -8.06 3.94
C GLU A 85 -3.68 -6.74 4.52
N ILE A 86 -3.20 -5.60 4.02
CA ILE A 86 -3.70 -4.27 4.44
C ILE A 86 -5.14 -4.07 3.97
N ILE A 87 -5.46 -4.44 2.73
CA ILE A 87 -6.83 -4.35 2.20
C ILE A 87 -7.78 -5.25 3.00
N GLN A 88 -7.38 -6.48 3.30
CA GLN A 88 -8.16 -7.42 4.08
C GLN A 88 -8.45 -6.89 5.48
N LYS A 89 -7.42 -6.37 6.17
CA LYS A 89 -7.56 -5.78 7.51
C LYS A 89 -8.46 -4.55 7.53
N THR A 90 -8.54 -3.79 6.44
CA THR A 90 -9.32 -2.54 6.38
C THR A 90 -10.74 -2.77 5.86
N SER A 91 -10.91 -3.58 4.83
CA SER A 91 -12.21 -3.88 4.20
C SER A 91 -12.97 -5.00 4.91
N GLY A 92 -12.29 -5.88 5.64
CA GLY A 92 -12.90 -7.06 6.27
C GLY A 92 -13.46 -8.09 5.29
N SER A 93 -13.19 -7.95 3.99
CA SER A 93 -13.62 -8.88 2.94
C SER A 93 -12.42 -9.57 2.32
N ASN A 94 -12.52 -10.89 2.14
CA ASN A 94 -11.52 -11.70 1.45
C ASN A 94 -11.74 -11.76 -0.06
N GLN A 95 -12.83 -11.16 -0.58
CA GLN A 95 -13.24 -11.31 -1.98
C GLN A 95 -12.15 -10.87 -2.96
N VAL A 96 -11.50 -9.73 -2.70
CA VAL A 96 -10.39 -9.23 -3.54
C VAL A 96 -9.23 -10.23 -3.60
N ILE A 97 -8.91 -10.89 -2.50
CA ILE A 97 -7.81 -11.88 -2.45
C ILE A 97 -8.21 -13.14 -3.22
N ILE A 98 -9.46 -13.58 -3.09
CA ILE A 98 -10.00 -14.73 -3.84
C ILE A 98 -9.91 -14.46 -5.35
N ASP A 99 -10.35 -13.29 -5.80
CA ASP A 99 -10.32 -12.88 -7.22
C ASP A 99 -8.87 -12.78 -7.73
N HIS A 100 -7.95 -12.24 -6.93
CA HIS A 100 -6.54 -12.18 -7.28
C HIS A 100 -5.93 -13.58 -7.44
N ARG A 101 -6.19 -14.50 -6.50
CA ARG A 101 -5.69 -15.88 -6.57
C ARG A 101 -6.31 -16.64 -7.75
N ALA A 102 -7.59 -16.43 -8.06
CA ALA A 102 -8.18 -17.01 -9.27
C ALA A 102 -7.49 -16.51 -10.55
N SER A 103 -7.23 -15.20 -10.64
CA SER A 103 -6.51 -14.60 -11.76
C SER A 103 -5.09 -15.15 -11.89
N GLU A 104 -4.37 -15.34 -10.77
CA GLU A 104 -3.04 -15.95 -10.77
C GLU A 104 -3.06 -17.40 -11.26
N ILE A 105 -4.07 -18.19 -10.89
CA ILE A 105 -4.27 -19.56 -11.40
C ILE A 105 -4.45 -19.53 -12.92
N ILE A 106 -5.30 -18.64 -13.42
CA ILE A 106 -5.56 -18.49 -14.86
C ILE A 106 -4.26 -18.12 -15.59
N GLU A 107 -3.57 -17.09 -15.12
CA GLU A 107 -2.33 -16.61 -15.75
C GLU A 107 -1.20 -17.66 -15.70
N LEU A 108 -1.06 -18.40 -14.61
CA LEU A 108 -0.05 -19.47 -14.50
C LEU A 108 -0.38 -20.65 -15.41
N SER A 109 -1.66 -20.94 -15.63
CA SER A 109 -2.13 -22.04 -16.48
C SER A 109 -1.99 -21.74 -17.97
N GLU A 110 -2.13 -20.47 -18.38
CA GLU A 110 -2.01 -20.05 -19.77
C GLU A 110 -0.54 -19.81 -20.22
N LYS A 111 0.44 -19.94 -19.30
CA LYS A 111 1.85 -19.79 -19.64
C LYS A 111 2.35 -20.95 -20.50
N GLN A 112 3.18 -20.62 -21.50
CA GLN A 112 3.81 -21.60 -22.39
C GLN A 112 4.68 -22.65 -21.65
N LYS A 113 5.20 -22.28 -20.47
CA LYS A 113 5.84 -23.19 -19.55
C LYS A 113 5.18 -23.01 -18.18
N ILE A 114 4.38 -23.99 -17.80
CA ILE A 114 3.70 -24.01 -16.52
C ILE A 114 4.72 -24.29 -15.42
N ASP A 115 4.69 -23.47 -14.37
CA ASP A 115 5.43 -23.71 -13.14
C ASP A 115 4.51 -24.41 -12.14
N ASP A 116 4.61 -25.73 -12.12
CA ASP A 116 3.75 -26.60 -11.32
C ASP A 116 3.74 -26.25 -9.82
N GLN A 117 4.89 -25.83 -9.28
CA GLN A 117 5.02 -25.53 -7.86
C GLN A 117 4.29 -24.24 -7.50
N ASN A 118 4.47 -23.20 -8.31
CA ASN A 118 3.75 -21.94 -8.10
C ASN A 118 2.25 -22.11 -8.31
N LEU A 119 1.83 -22.94 -9.27
CA LEU A 119 0.42 -23.22 -9.50
C LEU A 119 -0.22 -23.93 -8.30
N GLU A 120 0.43 -24.96 -7.76
CA GLU A 120 -0.06 -25.70 -6.59
C GLU A 120 -0.17 -24.81 -5.34
N GLU A 121 0.80 -23.91 -5.14
CA GLU A 121 0.78 -22.93 -4.05
C GLU A 121 -0.44 -22.01 -4.16
N VAL A 122 -0.69 -21.41 -5.32
CA VAL A 122 -1.82 -20.50 -5.53
C VAL A 122 -3.15 -21.23 -5.43
N VAL A 123 -3.27 -22.44 -5.95
CA VAL A 123 -4.48 -23.27 -5.79
C VAL A 123 -4.76 -23.54 -4.32
N THR A 124 -3.73 -23.87 -3.54
CA THR A 124 -3.87 -24.10 -2.09
C THR A 124 -4.32 -22.84 -1.37
N GLU A 125 -3.73 -21.68 -1.69
CA GLU A 125 -4.12 -20.39 -1.13
C GLU A 125 -5.55 -20.00 -1.52
N TYR A 126 -5.93 -20.19 -2.78
CA TYR A 126 -7.28 -19.95 -3.28
C TYR A 126 -8.31 -20.73 -2.46
N ARG A 127 -8.12 -22.05 -2.31
CA ARG A 127 -9.01 -22.91 -1.52
C ARG A 127 -9.13 -22.42 -0.08
N ALA A 128 -8.02 -22.11 0.57
CA ALA A 128 -8.02 -21.64 1.95
C ALA A 128 -8.80 -20.32 2.11
N ASN A 129 -8.65 -19.39 1.15
CA ASN A 129 -9.33 -18.11 1.17
C ASN A 129 -10.85 -18.25 0.94
N VAL A 130 -11.25 -19.13 0.02
CA VAL A 130 -12.68 -19.43 -0.22
C VAL A 130 -13.31 -20.07 1.02
N GLU A 131 -12.66 -21.07 1.61
CA GLU A 131 -13.13 -21.73 2.82
C GLU A 131 -13.28 -20.74 3.98
N GLN A 132 -12.28 -19.88 4.19
CA GLN A 132 -12.35 -18.85 5.21
C GLN A 132 -13.51 -17.86 4.95
N ALA A 133 -13.73 -17.46 3.68
CA ALA A 133 -14.84 -16.58 3.33
C ALA A 133 -16.21 -17.24 3.60
N ARG A 134 -16.37 -18.52 3.25
CA ARG A 134 -17.59 -19.29 3.56
C ARG A 134 -17.83 -19.41 5.05
N GLN A 135 -16.80 -19.74 5.84
CA GLN A 135 -16.91 -19.81 7.30
C GLN A 135 -17.32 -18.45 7.91
N ASN A 136 -16.75 -17.35 7.43
CA ASN A 136 -17.12 -16.01 7.89
C ASN A 136 -18.59 -15.66 7.56
N LEU A 137 -19.10 -16.09 6.41
CA LEU A 137 -20.51 -15.92 6.03
C LEU A 137 -21.44 -16.78 6.89
N LYS A 138 -21.08 -18.05 7.14
CA LYS A 138 -21.81 -18.95 8.05
C LYS A 138 -21.89 -18.35 9.47
N VAL A 139 -20.81 -17.77 9.99
CA VAL A 139 -20.77 -17.12 11.31
C VAL A 139 -21.61 -15.83 11.36
N THR A 140 -21.59 -15.04 10.29
CA THR A 140 -22.34 -13.76 10.25
C THR A 140 -23.81 -13.93 9.84
N GLY A 141 -24.20 -15.10 9.35
CA GLY A 141 -25.56 -15.41 8.88
C GLY A 141 -25.97 -14.60 7.64
N LYS A 142 -25.00 -14.02 6.92
CA LYS A 142 -25.24 -13.24 5.70
C LYS A 142 -24.88 -14.08 4.49
N SER A 143 -25.79 -14.18 3.53
CA SER A 143 -25.45 -14.61 2.18
C SER A 143 -24.76 -13.46 1.44
N ASN A 144 -23.70 -13.76 0.70
CA ASN A 144 -23.02 -12.81 -0.18
C ASN A 144 -23.18 -13.26 -1.64
N GLU A 145 -24.21 -12.75 -2.29
CA GLU A 145 -24.53 -13.04 -3.69
C GLU A 145 -23.37 -12.66 -4.62
N ASP A 146 -22.64 -11.58 -4.32
CA ASP A 146 -21.47 -11.16 -5.10
C ASP A 146 -20.33 -12.19 -5.01
N LEU A 147 -20.09 -12.76 -3.80
CA LEU A 147 -19.09 -13.83 -3.66
C LEU A 147 -19.52 -15.06 -4.46
N GLN A 148 -20.80 -15.44 -4.38
CA GLN A 148 -21.32 -16.61 -5.10
C GLN A 148 -21.16 -16.45 -6.62
N ASN A 149 -21.50 -15.27 -7.15
CA ASN A 149 -21.36 -14.96 -8.57
C ASN A 149 -19.89 -15.03 -9.02
N ASN A 150 -18.95 -14.50 -8.23
CA ASN A 150 -17.53 -14.60 -8.53
C ASN A 150 -17.04 -16.05 -8.51
N LEU A 151 -17.47 -16.85 -7.53
CA LEU A 151 -17.08 -18.26 -7.45
C LEU A 151 -17.59 -19.08 -8.65
N ASP A 152 -18.79 -18.79 -9.15
CA ASP A 152 -19.31 -19.43 -10.37
C ASP A 152 -18.49 -19.08 -11.62
N GLU A 153 -18.06 -17.82 -11.72
CA GLU A 153 -17.20 -17.36 -12.81
C GLU A 153 -15.84 -18.06 -12.76
N HIS A 154 -15.23 -18.13 -11.57
CA HIS A 154 -13.99 -18.86 -11.35
C HIS A 154 -14.14 -20.36 -11.67
N HIS A 155 -15.23 -20.99 -11.25
CA HIS A 155 -15.51 -22.40 -11.54
C HIS A 155 -15.53 -22.66 -13.04
N SER A 156 -16.23 -21.80 -13.79
CA SER A 156 -16.36 -21.91 -15.24
C SER A 156 -15.00 -21.75 -15.95
N GLU A 157 -14.17 -20.82 -15.49
CA GLU A 157 -12.82 -20.64 -16.02
C GLU A 157 -11.89 -21.81 -15.68
N PHE A 158 -11.95 -22.33 -14.46
CA PHE A 158 -11.16 -23.51 -14.07
C PHE A 158 -11.59 -24.77 -14.83
N GLU A 159 -12.89 -24.94 -15.09
CA GLU A 159 -13.38 -26.02 -15.94
C GLU A 159 -12.89 -25.88 -17.39
N ARG A 160 -12.86 -24.66 -17.93
CA ARG A 160 -12.28 -24.39 -19.25
C ARG A 160 -10.78 -24.73 -19.27
N ILE A 161 -10.01 -24.22 -18.32
CA ILE A 161 -8.56 -24.46 -18.23
C ILE A 161 -8.25 -25.97 -18.10
N GLY A 162 -8.96 -26.69 -17.25
CA GLY A 162 -8.74 -28.14 -17.09
C GLY A 162 -8.98 -28.93 -18.37
N ARG A 163 -9.91 -28.47 -19.23
CA ARG A 163 -10.15 -29.07 -20.56
C ARG A 163 -9.08 -28.68 -21.58
N ASP A 164 -8.65 -27.42 -21.56
CA ASP A 164 -7.65 -26.89 -22.49
C ASP A 164 -6.23 -27.42 -22.18
N HIS A 165 -5.96 -27.71 -20.91
CA HIS A 165 -4.66 -28.14 -20.38
C HIS A 165 -4.78 -29.41 -19.50
N PRO A 166 -4.97 -30.60 -20.11
CA PRO A 166 -5.11 -31.86 -19.38
C PRO A 166 -3.91 -32.19 -18.46
N GLU A 167 -2.72 -31.66 -18.75
CA GLU A 167 -1.51 -31.83 -17.95
C GLU A 167 -1.57 -31.23 -16.54
N ILE A 168 -2.47 -30.26 -16.31
CA ILE A 168 -2.68 -29.61 -15.01
C ILE A 168 -4.09 -29.82 -14.47
N GLU A 169 -4.92 -30.64 -15.12
CA GLU A 169 -6.31 -30.86 -14.74
C GLU A 169 -6.44 -31.25 -13.26
N ASP A 170 -5.60 -32.17 -12.78
CA ASP A 170 -5.61 -32.61 -11.38
C ASP A 170 -5.35 -31.47 -10.39
N LYS A 171 -4.50 -30.50 -10.76
CA LYS A 171 -4.16 -29.36 -9.91
C LYS A 171 -5.30 -28.33 -9.90
N ILE A 172 -5.85 -28.03 -11.08
CA ILE A 172 -6.94 -27.06 -11.24
C ILE A 172 -8.25 -27.58 -10.68
N LYS A 173 -8.44 -28.90 -10.65
CA LYS A 173 -9.60 -29.55 -10.06
C LYS A 173 -9.80 -29.12 -8.60
N GLU A 174 -8.75 -29.01 -7.80
CA GLU A 174 -8.89 -28.56 -6.41
C GLU A 174 -9.41 -27.12 -6.30
N ALA A 175 -9.00 -26.23 -7.20
CA ALA A 175 -9.52 -24.86 -7.26
C ALA A 175 -10.97 -24.83 -7.74
N ARG A 176 -11.30 -25.65 -8.75
CA ARG A 176 -12.67 -25.81 -9.26
C ARG A 176 -13.62 -26.31 -8.16
N ASP A 177 -13.23 -27.37 -7.46
CA ASP A 177 -14.02 -27.97 -6.40
C ASP A 177 -14.20 -26.98 -5.22
N ALA A 178 -13.19 -26.15 -4.92
CA ALA A 178 -13.31 -25.09 -3.92
C ALA A 178 -14.27 -23.96 -4.33
N SER A 179 -14.35 -23.65 -5.63
CA SER A 179 -15.28 -22.66 -6.18
C SER A 179 -16.70 -23.20 -6.36
N ASP A 180 -16.88 -24.51 -6.36
CA ASP A 180 -18.18 -25.13 -6.58
C ASP A 180 -19.17 -24.79 -5.47
N ARG A 181 -20.45 -24.65 -5.81
CA ARG A 181 -21.47 -24.39 -4.80
C ARG A 181 -21.48 -25.54 -3.80
N GLU A 182 -21.48 -25.24 -2.49
CA GLU A 182 -22.04 -26.22 -1.55
C GLU A 182 -23.52 -26.30 -1.91
N ASP A 183 -23.90 -27.29 -2.73
CA ASP A 183 -25.25 -27.78 -2.72
C ASP A 183 -25.49 -28.23 -1.28
N ASP A 184 -26.23 -27.42 -0.51
CA ASP A 184 -26.89 -27.91 0.69
C ASP A 184 -27.70 -29.12 0.23
N GLU A 185 -27.18 -30.31 0.49
CA GLU A 185 -27.95 -31.55 0.57
C GLU A 185 -29.09 -31.27 1.56
N THR A 186 -30.17 -30.73 1.01
CA THR A 186 -31.50 -30.80 1.60
C THR A 186 -31.94 -32.24 1.40
N ASP A 187 -31.41 -33.10 2.26
CA ASP A 187 -31.96 -34.43 2.47
C ASP A 187 -33.36 -34.25 3.09
N ASP A 188 -34.36 -34.55 2.26
CA ASP A 188 -35.79 -34.73 2.57
C ASP A 188 -36.04 -35.80 3.65
#